data_AF-A0A8T5XRN1-F1
#
_entry.id   AF-A0A8T5XRN1-F1
#
_cell.length_a   1.000
_cell.length_b   1.000
_cell.length_c   1.000
_cell.angle_alpha   90.00
_cell.angle_beta   90.00
_cell.angle_gamma   90.00
#
_symmetry.space_group_name_H-M   'P 1'
#
loop_
_entity.id
_entity.type
_entity.pdbx_description
1 polymer ?
#
loop_
_entity_poly.entity_id
_entity_poly.type
_entity_poly.pdbx_seq_one_letter_code
_entity_poly.pdbx_strand_id
1 'polypeptide(L)'
;MDIEVSKSLLVEWLKEIKQCNLINKDFKVSTEMSSYYDSIAEIIYSKIVNEFEELGVTHLKDYNYNKLIEKKETDIVGMEISVDKVENKYFLDCHFNNEKEVTATKVLESMLSSVLIIYSKFGSHKGNIIFATPNLKEVDKVIKGINIIKNIVNDYLPNNGFKLKIFANEKFDKLILQKVIEKNKELSDIEIALESSRLVTVYKNNKQDTIIKTNDNNTRKRRSSISDEIIEKEHKVAYYLSRFEHDLLFPQYNQSQAFDKISNILGIKVNTLKNKRDLFDPFCNKIKPRGRKRRGWWQKDRLSDDMQRIFNRYLHKDEVEIREEIKEILNLKE
;
A
#
# COMPACT_ATOMS: atom_id res chain seq x y z
N MET A 1 1.60 -0.13 2.07
CA MET A 1 2.71 -1.03 2.45
C MET A 1 3.94 -0.53 1.71
N ASP A 2 5.15 -0.61 2.27
CA ASP A 2 6.35 -0.26 1.51
C ASP A 2 6.51 -1.21 0.31
N ILE A 3 6.97 -0.71 -0.83
CA ILE A 3 7.10 -1.50 -2.06
C ILE A 3 8.11 -2.63 -1.88
N GLU A 4 9.18 -2.40 -1.11
CA GLU A 4 10.23 -3.42 -0.83
C GLU A 4 9.74 -4.57 0.05
N VAL A 5 8.95 -4.21 1.05
CA VAL A 5 8.23 -5.11 1.96
C VAL A 5 7.27 -6.01 1.16
N SER A 6 6.68 -5.46 0.10
CA SER A 6 5.76 -6.17 -0.77
C SER A 6 6.45 -7.10 -1.76
N LYS A 7 7.56 -6.66 -2.35
CA LYS A 7 8.40 -7.50 -3.20
C LYS A 7 8.96 -8.67 -2.41
N SER A 8 9.40 -8.46 -1.17
CA SER A 8 9.92 -9.52 -0.31
C SER A 8 8.90 -10.63 -0.05
N LEU A 9 7.64 -10.29 0.24
CA LEU A 9 6.55 -11.29 0.35
C LEU A 9 6.41 -12.15 -0.90
N LEU A 10 6.48 -11.52 -2.08
CA LEU A 10 6.28 -12.19 -3.36
C LEU A 10 7.50 -13.02 -3.78
N VAL A 11 8.71 -12.58 -3.43
CA VAL A 11 9.92 -13.42 -3.54
C VAL A 11 9.73 -14.69 -2.73
N GLU A 12 9.28 -14.56 -1.48
CA GLU A 12 9.04 -15.71 -0.61
C GLU A 12 7.97 -16.64 -1.18
N TRP A 13 6.88 -16.08 -1.70
CA TRP A 13 5.85 -16.86 -2.37
C TRP A 13 6.39 -17.62 -3.59
N LEU A 14 7.28 -17.02 -4.39
CA LEU A 14 7.89 -17.70 -5.53
C LEU A 14 8.82 -18.84 -5.08
N LYS A 15 9.61 -18.64 -4.01
CA LYS A 15 10.49 -19.70 -3.48
C LYS A 15 9.67 -20.85 -2.91
N GLU A 16 8.83 -20.55 -1.93
CA GLU A 16 8.23 -21.58 -1.08
C GLU A 16 7.00 -22.24 -1.71
N ILE A 17 6.24 -21.49 -2.54
CA ILE A 17 4.98 -21.97 -3.11
C ILE A 17 5.12 -22.31 -4.60
N LYS A 18 6.06 -21.66 -5.31
CA LYS A 18 6.32 -21.93 -6.74
C LYS A 18 7.63 -22.64 -7.01
N GLN A 19 8.43 -22.93 -5.98
CA GLN A 19 9.68 -23.68 -6.10
C GLN A 19 10.67 -23.01 -7.08
N CYS A 20 10.56 -21.68 -7.23
CA CYS A 20 11.53 -20.92 -8.01
C CYS A 20 12.88 -20.93 -7.29
N ASN A 21 13.90 -21.44 -7.96
CA ASN A 21 15.28 -21.46 -7.45
C ASN A 21 16.16 -20.33 -8.01
N LEU A 22 15.70 -19.65 -9.06
CA LEU A 22 16.29 -18.40 -9.54
C LEU A 22 15.26 -17.28 -9.43
N ILE A 23 15.60 -16.18 -8.75
CA ILE A 23 14.73 -15.02 -8.59
C ILE A 23 15.54 -13.74 -8.79
N ASN A 24 15.04 -12.85 -9.63
CA ASN A 24 15.58 -11.53 -9.86
C ASN A 24 14.50 -10.47 -9.55
N LYS A 25 14.87 -9.43 -8.79
CA LYS A 25 14.00 -8.29 -8.51
C LYS A 25 14.35 -7.15 -9.47
N ASP A 26 13.38 -6.31 -9.78
CA ASP A 26 13.57 -5.10 -10.59
C ASP A 26 14.17 -5.42 -11.97
N PHE A 27 13.62 -6.47 -12.58
CA PHE A 27 14.11 -6.96 -13.86
C PHE A 27 13.79 -5.92 -14.95
N LYS A 28 14.85 -5.40 -15.55
CA LYS A 28 14.76 -4.52 -16.71
C LYS A 28 15.39 -5.19 -17.92
N VAL A 29 14.74 -5.04 -19.07
CA VAL A 29 15.30 -5.48 -20.35
C VAL A 29 16.58 -4.69 -20.61
N SER A 30 17.70 -5.39 -20.81
CA SER A 30 18.96 -4.76 -21.20
C SER A 30 18.92 -4.40 -22.69
N THR A 31 19.56 -3.28 -23.05
CA THR A 31 19.76 -2.88 -24.45
C THR A 31 20.59 -3.88 -25.24
N GLU A 32 21.35 -4.74 -24.57
CA GLU A 32 22.17 -5.80 -25.18
C GLU A 32 21.39 -7.12 -25.40
N MET A 33 20.16 -7.23 -24.87
CA MET A 33 19.36 -8.45 -25.07
C MET A 33 18.98 -8.61 -26.54
N SER A 34 19.20 -9.82 -27.06
CA SER A 34 18.74 -10.19 -28.39
C SER A 34 17.23 -9.99 -28.54
N SER A 35 16.84 -9.50 -29.70
CA SER A 35 15.45 -9.43 -30.12
C SER A 35 15.06 -10.70 -30.87
N TYR A 36 13.87 -11.19 -30.56
CA TYR A 36 13.21 -12.33 -31.18
C TYR A 36 11.83 -11.85 -31.61
N TYR A 37 11.37 -12.24 -32.80
CA TYR A 37 9.97 -12.08 -33.22
C TYR A 37 9.36 -10.65 -33.08
N ASP A 38 10.17 -9.59 -33.05
CA ASP A 38 9.72 -8.21 -32.77
C ASP A 38 8.59 -7.77 -33.71
N SER A 39 8.65 -8.12 -34.99
CA SER A 39 7.60 -7.77 -35.96
C SER A 39 6.23 -8.35 -35.60
N ILE A 40 6.17 -9.58 -35.12
CA ILE A 40 4.91 -10.21 -34.69
C ILE A 40 4.47 -9.60 -33.35
N ALA A 41 5.41 -9.36 -32.43
CA ALA A 41 5.14 -8.72 -31.15
C ALA A 41 4.53 -7.32 -31.33
N GLU A 42 5.05 -6.54 -32.28
CA GLU A 42 4.55 -5.21 -32.62
C GLU A 42 3.14 -5.26 -33.21
N ILE A 43 2.84 -6.23 -34.09
CA ILE A 43 1.47 -6.43 -34.61
C ILE A 43 0.50 -6.78 -33.47
N ILE A 44 0.86 -7.72 -32.60
CA ILE A 44 0.05 -8.10 -31.43
C ILE A 44 -0.20 -6.88 -30.54
N TYR A 45 0.86 -6.10 -30.26
CA TYR A 45 0.77 -4.86 -29.49
C TYR A 45 -0.24 -3.89 -30.10
N SER A 46 -0.11 -3.56 -31.39
CA SER A 46 -1.03 -2.63 -32.06
C SER A 46 -2.48 -3.11 -32.04
N LYS A 47 -2.73 -4.41 -32.21
CA LYS A 47 -4.08 -4.99 -32.14
C LYS A 47 -4.68 -4.85 -30.74
N ILE A 48 -3.94 -5.22 -29.70
CA ILE A 48 -4.43 -5.16 -28.32
C ILE A 48 -4.68 -3.72 -27.89
N VAL A 49 -3.76 -2.80 -28.20
CA VAL A 49 -3.89 -1.39 -27.82
C VAL A 49 -5.10 -0.72 -28.50
N ASN A 50 -5.46 -1.14 -29.71
CA ASN A 50 -6.68 -0.65 -30.35
C ASN A 50 -7.94 -1.13 -29.59
N GLU A 51 -8.04 -2.40 -29.25
CA GLU A 51 -9.18 -2.95 -28.49
C GLU A 51 -9.27 -2.38 -27.06
N PHE A 52 -8.13 -1.98 -26.48
CA PHE A 52 -8.08 -1.38 -25.15
C PHE A 52 -8.74 -0.01 -25.05
N GLU A 53 -8.99 0.68 -26.17
CA GLU A 53 -9.74 1.93 -26.17
C GLU A 53 -11.17 1.77 -25.66
N GLU A 54 -11.83 0.66 -25.99
CA GLU A 54 -13.19 0.39 -25.52
C GLU A 54 -13.24 0.23 -23.99
N LEU A 55 -12.10 -0.12 -23.39
CA LEU A 55 -11.95 -0.17 -21.94
C LEU A 55 -11.54 1.18 -21.34
N GLY A 56 -11.24 2.20 -22.15
CA GLY A 56 -10.70 3.48 -21.68
C GLY A 56 -9.23 3.41 -21.28
N VAL A 57 -8.46 2.47 -21.86
CA VAL A 57 -7.00 2.36 -21.70
C VAL A 57 -6.34 2.92 -22.96
N THR A 58 -6.31 4.25 -23.08
CA THR A 58 -5.96 4.95 -24.33
C THR A 58 -4.50 5.39 -24.40
N HIS A 59 -3.84 5.62 -23.27
CA HIS A 59 -2.47 6.17 -23.21
C HIS A 59 -1.42 5.25 -23.85
N LEU A 60 -1.72 3.96 -24.04
CA LEU A 60 -0.82 3.04 -24.73
C LEU A 60 -0.68 3.38 -26.22
N LYS A 61 -1.66 4.06 -26.84
CA LYS A 61 -1.53 4.50 -28.24
C LYS A 61 -0.45 5.55 -28.45
N ASP A 62 -0.12 6.31 -27.41
CA ASP A 62 0.92 7.34 -27.47
C ASP A 62 2.34 6.75 -27.45
N TYR A 63 2.46 5.46 -27.16
CA TYR A 63 3.72 4.72 -27.18
C TYR A 63 3.77 3.77 -28.37
N ASN A 64 4.91 3.74 -29.05
CA ASN A 64 5.21 2.62 -29.93
C ASN A 64 5.71 1.42 -29.11
N TYR A 65 5.68 0.25 -29.73
CA TYR A 65 6.09 -1.02 -29.12
C TYR A 65 7.44 -0.92 -28.40
N ASN A 66 8.47 -0.37 -29.05
CA ASN A 66 9.82 -0.27 -28.48
C ASN A 66 9.85 0.57 -27.20
N LYS A 67 9.17 1.73 -27.17
CA LYS A 67 9.10 2.57 -25.97
C LYS A 67 8.43 1.86 -24.79
N LEU A 68 7.44 1.02 -25.04
CA LEU A 68 6.80 0.23 -23.99
C LEU A 68 7.80 -0.77 -23.38
N ILE A 69 8.52 -1.50 -24.23
CA ILE A 69 9.49 -2.52 -23.81
C ILE A 69 10.66 -1.92 -23.04
N GLU A 70 11.24 -0.82 -23.53
CA GLU A 70 12.41 -0.16 -22.90
C GLU A 70 12.11 0.44 -21.53
N LYS A 71 10.89 0.95 -21.34
CA LYS A 71 10.47 1.54 -20.06
C LYS A 71 10.05 0.50 -19.03
N LYS A 72 9.70 -0.70 -19.47
CA LYS A 72 9.14 -1.71 -18.58
C LYS A 72 10.22 -2.27 -17.66
N GLU A 73 9.98 -2.08 -16.37
CA GLU A 73 10.63 -2.79 -15.28
C GLU A 73 9.62 -3.77 -14.70
N THR A 74 9.98 -5.05 -14.63
CA THR A 74 9.16 -6.10 -14.01
C THR A 74 9.62 -6.27 -12.58
N ASP A 75 8.72 -6.11 -11.61
CA ASP A 75 9.10 -6.09 -10.19
C ASP A 75 9.86 -7.35 -9.77
N ILE A 76 9.42 -8.54 -10.23
CA ILE A 76 10.07 -9.81 -9.90
C ILE A 76 9.96 -10.79 -11.07
N VAL A 77 11.08 -11.41 -11.44
CA VAL A 77 11.14 -12.56 -12.34
C VAL A 77 11.63 -13.77 -11.56
N GLY A 78 10.86 -14.85 -11.58
CA GLY A 78 11.21 -16.13 -10.95
C GLY A 78 11.27 -17.25 -11.97
N MET A 79 12.22 -18.16 -11.82
CA MET A 79 12.33 -19.38 -12.63
C MET A 79 12.47 -20.61 -11.75
N GLU A 80 11.73 -21.64 -12.11
CA GLU A 80 11.92 -23.00 -11.62
C GLU A 80 12.79 -23.73 -12.63
N ILE A 81 13.99 -24.12 -12.19
CA ILE A 81 15.00 -24.79 -13.03
C ILE A 81 15.19 -26.23 -12.52
N SER A 82 15.09 -27.21 -13.40
CA SER A 82 15.35 -28.62 -13.11
C SER A 82 16.37 -29.15 -14.08
N VAL A 83 17.48 -29.75 -13.59
CA VAL A 83 18.52 -30.46 -14.37
C VAL A 83 18.75 -29.80 -15.75
N ASP A 84 19.08 -28.51 -15.72
CA ASP A 84 19.39 -27.64 -16.87
C ASP A 84 18.22 -27.23 -17.81
N LYS A 85 16.98 -27.37 -17.36
CA LYS A 85 15.79 -26.90 -18.08
C LYS A 85 14.98 -25.92 -17.24
N VAL A 86 14.52 -24.84 -17.89
CA VAL A 86 13.54 -23.94 -17.28
C VAL A 86 12.15 -24.55 -17.44
N GLU A 87 11.62 -25.09 -16.34
CA GLU A 87 10.30 -25.69 -16.27
C GLU A 87 9.22 -24.62 -16.31
N ASN A 88 9.30 -23.68 -15.36
CA ASN A 88 8.38 -22.56 -15.22
C ASN A 88 9.10 -21.22 -15.17
N LYS A 89 8.50 -20.21 -15.82
CA LYS A 89 8.89 -18.80 -15.76
C LYS A 89 7.74 -17.99 -15.19
N TYR A 90 8.03 -17.11 -14.24
CA TYR A 90 7.08 -16.23 -13.59
C TYR A 90 7.54 -14.79 -13.76
N PHE A 91 6.69 -13.97 -14.39
CA PHE A 91 6.87 -12.52 -14.50
C PHE A 91 5.78 -11.91 -13.63
N LEU A 92 6.21 -11.28 -12.54
CA LEU A 92 5.32 -10.84 -11.48
C LEU A 92 5.51 -9.35 -11.25
N ASP A 93 4.41 -8.63 -11.42
CA ASP A 93 4.29 -7.21 -11.08
C ASP A 93 3.32 -7.02 -9.93
N CYS A 94 3.51 -5.94 -9.20
CA CYS A 94 2.71 -5.69 -8.05
C CYS A 94 2.45 -4.22 -7.75
N HIS A 95 1.38 -3.98 -7.01
CA HIS A 95 1.05 -2.66 -6.50
C HIS A 95 0.42 -2.77 -5.13
N PHE A 96 1.15 -2.34 -4.11
CA PHE A 96 0.79 -2.51 -2.71
C PHE A 96 0.62 -1.18 -1.97
N ASN A 97 -0.24 -0.34 -2.54
CA ASN A 97 -0.65 0.88 -1.88
C ASN A 97 -2.06 0.70 -1.30
N ASN A 98 -2.18 0.88 0.02
CA ASN A 98 -3.46 0.75 0.73
C ASN A 98 -4.29 2.04 0.65
N GLU A 99 -3.67 3.16 0.29
CA GLU A 99 -4.30 4.47 0.16
C GLU A 99 -4.68 4.79 -1.29
N LYS A 100 -3.89 4.30 -2.26
CA LYS A 100 -4.13 4.51 -3.69
C LYS A 100 -4.37 3.19 -4.40
N GLU A 101 -5.58 3.07 -4.91
CA GLU A 101 -6.00 1.96 -5.77
C GLU A 101 -5.14 1.86 -7.03
N VAL A 102 -4.89 0.63 -7.47
CA VAL A 102 -4.32 0.40 -8.79
C VAL A 102 -5.42 0.50 -9.84
N THR A 103 -5.13 1.18 -10.93
CA THR A 103 -6.04 1.29 -12.08
C THR A 103 -5.96 0.05 -12.95
N ALA A 104 -7.05 -0.30 -13.63
CA ALA A 104 -7.05 -1.35 -14.65
C ALA A 104 -6.00 -1.08 -15.73
N THR A 105 -5.82 0.19 -16.10
CA THR A 105 -4.78 0.69 -17.01
C THR A 105 -3.39 0.17 -16.63
N LYS A 106 -2.96 0.38 -15.37
CA LYS A 106 -1.62 -0.05 -14.92
C LYS A 106 -1.49 -1.58 -14.94
N VAL A 107 -2.54 -2.31 -14.54
CA VAL A 107 -2.52 -3.78 -14.55
C VAL A 107 -2.39 -4.32 -15.97
N LEU A 108 -3.22 -3.84 -16.89
CA LEU A 108 -3.29 -4.33 -18.27
C LEU A 108 -2.02 -3.99 -19.06
N GLU A 109 -1.48 -2.78 -18.86
CA GLU A 109 -0.16 -2.41 -19.39
C GLU A 109 0.92 -3.38 -18.91
N SER A 110 0.99 -3.63 -17.59
CA SER A 110 2.01 -4.53 -17.02
C SER A 110 1.94 -5.94 -17.60
N MET A 111 0.72 -6.48 -17.74
CA MET A 111 0.51 -7.82 -18.28
C MET A 111 0.84 -7.90 -19.77
N LEU A 112 0.40 -6.92 -20.56
CA LEU A 112 0.72 -6.85 -21.99
C LEU A 112 2.24 -6.75 -22.19
N SER A 113 2.90 -5.83 -21.50
CA SER A 113 4.36 -5.67 -21.59
C SER A 113 5.09 -6.96 -21.23
N SER A 114 4.65 -7.66 -20.18
CA SER A 114 5.27 -8.94 -19.79
C SER A 114 5.11 -10.01 -20.86
N VAL A 115 3.93 -10.16 -21.47
CA VAL A 115 3.71 -11.10 -22.58
C VAL A 115 4.66 -10.78 -23.73
N LEU A 116 4.71 -9.51 -24.13
CA LEU A 116 5.54 -9.05 -25.24
C LEU A 116 7.03 -9.27 -24.95
N ILE A 117 7.52 -8.92 -23.75
CA ILE A 117 8.92 -9.15 -23.33
C ILE A 117 9.28 -10.63 -23.34
N ILE A 118 8.43 -11.50 -22.80
CA ILE A 118 8.71 -12.94 -22.80
C ILE A 118 8.80 -13.48 -24.23
N TYR A 119 7.91 -13.01 -25.09
CA TYR A 119 7.92 -13.41 -26.48
C TYR A 119 9.15 -12.87 -27.21
N SER A 120 9.45 -11.58 -27.07
CA SER A 120 10.40 -10.89 -27.92
C SER A 120 11.82 -10.78 -27.39
N LYS A 121 12.03 -10.89 -26.08
CA LYS A 121 13.37 -10.83 -25.46
C LYS A 121 13.82 -12.17 -24.91
N PHE A 122 12.88 -13.04 -24.53
CA PHE A 122 13.18 -14.39 -24.07
C PHE A 122 12.93 -15.48 -25.13
N GLY A 123 12.44 -15.12 -26.32
CA GLY A 123 12.17 -16.06 -27.40
C GLY A 123 11.21 -17.18 -27.01
N SER A 124 10.27 -16.91 -26.09
CA SER A 124 9.46 -17.95 -25.43
C SER A 124 7.97 -17.72 -25.69
N HIS A 125 7.28 -18.78 -26.13
CA HIS A 125 5.81 -18.75 -26.31
C HIS A 125 5.04 -19.18 -25.06
N LYS A 126 5.73 -19.36 -23.93
CA LYS A 126 5.16 -19.78 -22.64
C LYS A 126 5.70 -18.95 -21.49
N GLY A 127 4.83 -18.72 -20.50
CA GLY A 127 5.18 -18.00 -19.27
C GLY A 127 3.98 -17.76 -18.37
N ASN A 128 4.21 -17.63 -17.07
CA ASN A 128 3.19 -17.23 -16.11
C ASN A 128 3.32 -15.73 -15.85
N ILE A 129 2.34 -14.94 -16.29
CA ILE A 129 2.29 -13.50 -16.08
C ILE A 129 1.31 -13.22 -14.96
N ILE A 130 1.79 -12.61 -13.87
CA ILE A 130 1.03 -12.44 -12.65
C ILE A 130 1.04 -10.96 -12.25
N PHE A 131 -0.15 -10.42 -12.00
CA PHE A 131 -0.26 -9.16 -11.28
C PHE A 131 -0.83 -9.42 -9.88
N ALA A 132 -0.13 -8.96 -8.85
CA ALA A 132 -0.52 -9.14 -7.45
C ALA A 132 -0.81 -7.80 -6.78
N THR A 133 -1.99 -7.66 -6.19
CA THR A 133 -2.35 -6.44 -5.47
C THR A 133 -3.40 -6.71 -4.40
N PRO A 134 -3.33 -6.08 -3.22
CA PRO A 134 -4.39 -6.21 -2.24
C PRO A 134 -5.63 -5.37 -2.57
N ASN A 135 -5.52 -4.37 -3.44
CA ASN A 135 -6.58 -3.39 -3.66
C ASN A 135 -6.75 -3.02 -5.15
N LEU A 136 -7.76 -3.62 -5.78
CA LEU A 136 -8.20 -3.34 -7.14
C LEU A 136 -9.72 -3.20 -7.18
N LYS A 137 -10.22 -2.04 -7.63
CA LYS A 137 -11.66 -1.82 -7.86
C LYS A 137 -12.15 -2.28 -9.23
N GLU A 138 -11.40 -1.96 -10.29
CA GLU A 138 -11.79 -2.19 -11.68
C GLU A 138 -11.59 -3.67 -12.12
N VAL A 139 -11.95 -4.64 -11.27
CA VAL A 139 -11.70 -6.07 -11.50
C VAL A 139 -12.32 -6.55 -12.81
N ASP A 140 -13.56 -6.18 -13.11
CA ASP A 140 -14.25 -6.61 -14.33
C ASP A 140 -13.59 -6.08 -15.60
N LYS A 141 -13.14 -4.82 -15.57
CA LYS A 141 -12.40 -4.20 -16.68
C LYS A 141 -11.05 -4.88 -16.90
N VAL A 142 -10.35 -5.22 -15.81
CA VAL A 142 -9.11 -6.02 -15.90
C VAL A 142 -9.38 -7.40 -16.49
N ILE A 143 -10.43 -8.11 -16.05
CA ILE A 143 -10.78 -9.42 -16.58
C ILE A 143 -11.07 -9.34 -18.08
N LYS A 144 -11.86 -8.34 -18.52
CA LYS A 144 -12.12 -8.09 -19.94
C LYS A 144 -10.82 -7.84 -20.72
N GLY A 145 -9.96 -6.96 -20.22
CA GLY A 145 -8.67 -6.67 -20.87
C GLY A 145 -7.73 -7.87 -20.93
N ILE A 146 -7.70 -8.71 -19.89
CA ILE A 146 -6.94 -9.97 -19.90
C ILE A 146 -7.47 -10.92 -20.99
N ASN A 147 -8.78 -11.00 -21.17
CA ASN A 147 -9.37 -11.83 -22.22
C ASN A 147 -9.05 -11.30 -23.62
N ILE A 148 -9.04 -9.97 -23.81
CA ILE A 148 -8.58 -9.34 -25.06
C ILE A 148 -7.13 -9.75 -25.35
N ILE A 149 -6.22 -9.61 -24.37
CA ILE A 149 -4.82 -10.03 -24.52
C ILE A 149 -4.77 -11.51 -24.93
N LYS A 150 -5.46 -12.39 -24.20
CA LYS A 150 -5.43 -13.83 -24.48
C LYS A 150 -5.94 -14.18 -25.87
N ASN A 151 -7.06 -13.59 -26.29
CA ASN A 151 -7.66 -13.89 -27.58
C ASN A 151 -6.73 -13.46 -28.72
N ILE A 152 -6.26 -12.21 -28.70
CA ILE A 152 -5.36 -11.72 -29.75
C ILE A 152 -4.05 -12.49 -29.74
N VAL A 153 -3.44 -12.73 -28.57
CA VAL A 153 -2.21 -13.52 -28.49
C VAL A 153 -2.42 -14.93 -29.04
N ASN A 154 -3.58 -15.55 -28.80
CA ASN A 154 -3.89 -16.87 -29.33
C ASN A 154 -4.11 -16.88 -30.85
N ASP A 155 -4.67 -15.81 -31.42
CA ASP A 155 -4.87 -15.68 -32.86
C ASP A 155 -3.53 -15.62 -33.62
N TYR A 156 -2.54 -14.94 -33.05
CA TYR A 156 -1.21 -14.82 -33.66
C TYR A 156 -0.23 -15.92 -33.23
N LEU A 157 -0.40 -16.47 -32.03
CA LEU A 157 0.42 -17.53 -31.45
C LEU A 157 -0.46 -18.71 -31.01
N PRO A 158 -0.96 -19.53 -31.95
CA PRO A 158 -1.76 -20.70 -31.61
C PRO A 158 -0.97 -21.65 -30.70
N ASN A 159 -1.66 -22.26 -29.72
CA ASN A 159 -1.05 -23.16 -28.73
C ASN A 159 0.04 -22.52 -27.87
N ASN A 160 0.03 -21.18 -27.70
CA ASN A 160 0.90 -20.54 -26.73
C ASN A 160 0.60 -21.02 -25.30
N GLY A 161 1.63 -21.00 -24.46
CA GLY A 161 1.56 -21.38 -23.05
C GLY A 161 1.48 -20.20 -22.10
N PHE A 162 0.98 -19.04 -22.54
CA PHE A 162 0.89 -17.86 -21.67
C PHE A 162 -0.26 -17.99 -20.68
N LYS A 163 0.06 -17.84 -19.39
CA LYS A 163 -0.89 -17.94 -18.28
C LYS A 163 -0.97 -16.59 -17.56
N LEU A 164 -1.91 -15.75 -17.99
CA LEU A 164 -2.19 -14.46 -17.36
C LEU A 164 -3.10 -14.67 -16.14
N LYS A 165 -2.65 -14.22 -14.96
CA LYS A 165 -3.38 -14.34 -13.69
C LYS A 165 -3.35 -13.02 -12.92
N ILE A 166 -4.46 -12.70 -12.29
CA ILE A 166 -4.53 -11.63 -11.30
C ILE A 166 -4.87 -12.20 -9.92
N PHE A 167 -4.04 -11.84 -8.94
CA PHE A 167 -4.31 -12.08 -7.53
C PHE A 167 -4.62 -10.74 -6.87
N ALA A 168 -5.91 -10.39 -6.88
CA ALA A 168 -6.44 -9.15 -6.35
C ALA A 168 -7.34 -9.38 -5.12
N ASN A 169 -7.42 -8.40 -4.23
CA ASN A 169 -8.38 -8.35 -3.12
C ASN A 169 -8.34 -9.65 -2.28
N GLU A 170 -9.46 -10.36 -2.11
CA GLU A 170 -9.47 -11.62 -1.36
C GLU A 170 -8.59 -12.72 -1.94
N LYS A 171 -8.42 -12.76 -3.27
CA LYS A 171 -7.56 -13.77 -3.90
C LYS A 171 -6.09 -13.52 -3.58
N PHE A 172 -5.69 -12.25 -3.46
CA PHE A 172 -4.36 -11.89 -2.99
C PHE A 172 -4.11 -12.48 -1.58
N ASP A 173 -5.02 -12.21 -0.66
CA ASP A 173 -4.91 -12.68 0.73
C ASP A 173 -4.83 -14.20 0.81
N LYS A 174 -5.77 -14.89 0.16
CA LYS A 174 -5.93 -16.34 0.28
C LYS A 174 -4.82 -17.10 -0.45
N LEU A 175 -4.39 -16.63 -1.62
CA LEU A 175 -3.50 -17.40 -2.50
C LEU A 175 -2.03 -17.00 -2.40
N ILE A 176 -1.74 -15.82 -1.86
CA ILE A 176 -0.37 -15.35 -1.63
C ILE A 176 -0.13 -15.23 -0.14
N LEU A 177 -0.77 -14.28 0.52
CA LEU A 177 -0.40 -13.90 1.89
C LEU A 177 -0.55 -15.06 2.88
N GLN A 178 -1.73 -15.70 2.92
CA GLN A 178 -2.01 -16.80 3.83
C GLN A 178 -1.12 -18.02 3.55
N LYS A 179 -0.89 -18.34 2.27
CA LYS A 179 -0.03 -19.46 1.89
C LYS A 179 1.42 -19.29 2.36
N VAL A 180 1.97 -18.08 2.23
CA VAL A 180 3.33 -17.80 2.72
C VAL A 180 3.39 -17.93 4.24
N ILE A 181 2.40 -17.39 4.97
CA ILE A 181 2.33 -17.55 6.43
C ILE A 181 2.28 -19.01 6.85
N GLU A 182 1.40 -19.78 6.23
CA GLU A 182 1.19 -21.19 6.56
C GLU A 182 2.49 -21.98 6.35
N LYS A 183 3.17 -21.73 5.23
CA LYS A 183 4.42 -22.42 4.92
C LYS A 183 5.57 -22.04 5.85
N ASN A 184 5.66 -20.76 6.21
CA ASN A 184 6.69 -20.26 7.14
C ASN A 184 6.42 -20.58 8.61
N LYS A 185 5.23 -21.08 8.96
CA LYS A 185 5.00 -21.66 10.29
C LYS A 185 5.51 -23.10 10.40
N GLU A 186 5.60 -23.81 9.28
CA GLU A 186 6.13 -25.18 9.22
C GLU A 186 7.67 -25.18 9.25
N LEU A 187 8.30 -24.15 8.68
CA LEU A 187 9.74 -23.93 8.72
C LEU A 187 10.09 -23.18 10.01
N SER A 188 10.97 -23.73 10.86
CA SER A 188 11.34 -23.19 12.17
C SER A 188 12.09 -21.85 12.14
N ASP A 189 12.20 -21.18 10.99
CA ASP A 189 12.94 -19.95 10.81
C ASP A 189 12.15 -18.75 11.33
N ILE A 190 12.30 -18.54 12.63
CA ILE A 190 11.67 -17.50 13.44
C ILE A 190 11.83 -16.11 12.80
N GLU A 191 12.94 -15.81 12.13
CA GLU A 191 13.18 -14.50 11.50
C GLU A 191 12.32 -14.25 10.26
N ILE A 192 12.19 -15.23 9.36
CA ILE A 192 11.33 -15.12 8.16
C ILE A 192 9.86 -15.17 8.59
N ALA A 193 9.51 -15.99 9.58
CA ALA A 193 8.19 -16.00 10.17
C ALA A 193 7.86 -14.65 10.86
N LEU A 194 8.83 -14.02 11.53
CA LEU A 194 8.69 -12.70 12.15
C LEU A 194 8.56 -11.61 11.10
N GLU A 195 9.36 -11.63 10.04
CA GLU A 195 9.28 -10.66 8.95
C GLU A 195 7.94 -10.83 8.22
N SER A 196 7.60 -12.06 7.79
CA SER A 196 6.29 -12.41 7.20
C SER A 196 5.12 -12.04 8.12
N SER A 197 5.22 -12.28 9.42
CA SER A 197 4.19 -11.90 10.39
C SER A 197 4.10 -10.38 10.59
N ARG A 198 5.20 -9.64 10.49
CA ARG A 198 5.21 -8.17 10.44
C ARG A 198 4.54 -7.66 9.16
N LEU A 199 4.85 -8.25 8.00
CA LEU A 199 4.20 -7.96 6.71
C LEU A 199 2.68 -8.16 6.82
N VAL A 200 2.28 -9.25 7.46
CA VAL A 200 0.88 -9.62 7.68
C VAL A 200 0.20 -8.75 8.72
N THR A 201 0.90 -8.32 9.76
CA THR A 201 0.38 -7.43 10.79
C THR A 201 0.17 -6.04 10.21
N VAL A 202 1.14 -5.53 9.45
CA VAL A 202 0.99 -4.29 8.67
C VAL A 202 -0.18 -4.41 7.69
N TYR A 203 -0.29 -5.54 7.00
CA TYR A 203 -1.37 -5.77 6.05
C TYR A 203 -2.76 -5.86 6.71
N LYS A 204 -2.90 -6.65 7.77
CA LYS A 204 -4.17 -6.85 8.51
C LYS A 204 -4.63 -5.58 9.22
N ASN A 205 -3.71 -4.80 9.79
CA ASN A 205 -4.05 -3.52 10.40
C ASN A 205 -4.59 -2.55 9.33
N ASN A 206 -3.95 -2.50 8.15
CA ASN A 206 -4.43 -1.69 7.04
C ASN A 206 -5.75 -2.21 6.43
N LYS A 207 -6.01 -3.53 6.48
CA LYS A 207 -7.27 -4.14 6.03
C LYS A 207 -8.42 -3.89 7.00
N GLN A 208 -8.15 -3.85 8.31
CA GLN A 208 -9.13 -3.35 9.29
C GLN A 208 -9.48 -1.89 9.01
N ASP A 209 -8.49 -1.05 8.67
CA ASP A 209 -8.73 0.36 8.28
C ASP A 209 -9.51 0.54 6.95
N THR A 210 -9.54 -0.47 6.07
CA THR A 210 -10.32 -0.46 4.79
C THR A 210 -11.67 -1.17 4.88
N ILE A 211 -11.80 -2.21 5.71
CA ILE A 211 -13.09 -2.87 6.00
C ILE A 211 -13.99 -1.94 6.83
N ILE A 212 -13.42 -1.07 7.66
CA ILE A 212 -14.14 0.01 8.35
C ILE A 212 -14.78 1.00 7.35
N LYS A 213 -14.20 1.19 6.15
CA LYS A 213 -14.68 2.15 5.15
C LYS A 213 -15.81 1.64 4.24
N THR A 214 -16.06 0.32 4.17
CA THR A 214 -16.96 -0.30 3.17
C THR A 214 -18.29 -0.80 3.74
N ASN A 215 -18.39 -1.12 5.03
CA ASN A 215 -19.65 -1.56 5.69
C ASN A 215 -20.58 -0.43 6.13
N ASP A 216 -20.38 0.73 5.52
CA ASP A 216 -20.65 2.00 6.13
C ASP A 216 -21.85 2.69 5.45
N ASN A 217 -22.78 1.97 4.79
CA ASN A 217 -23.96 2.62 4.21
C ASN A 217 -25.30 2.37 4.92
N ASN A 218 -25.45 1.34 5.77
CA ASN A 218 -26.71 1.14 6.48
C ASN A 218 -26.60 0.90 8.00
N THR A 219 -25.40 0.64 8.52
CA THR A 219 -25.13 0.54 9.96
C THR A 219 -24.39 1.78 10.53
N ARG A 220 -24.12 2.78 9.67
CA ARG A 220 -23.32 3.99 9.92
C ARG A 220 -23.80 4.88 11.07
N LYS A 221 -25.07 4.84 11.45
CA LYS A 221 -25.61 5.91 12.30
C LYS A 221 -25.30 5.76 13.81
N ARG A 222 -24.76 4.62 14.26
CA ARG A 222 -24.58 4.35 15.71
C ARG A 222 -23.17 3.98 16.18
N ARG A 223 -22.25 3.52 15.31
CA ARG A 223 -20.88 3.14 15.71
C ARG A 223 -19.78 4.15 15.30
N SER A 224 -20.02 5.03 14.32
CA SER A 224 -19.04 6.05 13.91
C SER A 224 -18.86 7.14 14.97
N SER A 225 -19.91 7.49 15.72
CA SER A 225 -19.84 8.57 16.72
C SER A 225 -18.83 8.28 17.82
N ILE A 226 -18.66 7.02 18.22
CA ILE A 226 -17.79 6.63 19.34
C ILE A 226 -16.31 6.73 18.92
N SER A 227 -15.96 6.29 17.71
CA SER A 227 -14.58 6.37 17.20
C SER A 227 -14.20 7.82 16.87
N ASP A 228 -15.12 8.60 16.30
CA ASP A 228 -14.90 10.02 16.00
C ASP A 228 -14.74 10.81 17.30
N GLU A 229 -15.52 10.49 18.34
CA GLU A 229 -15.42 11.11 19.66
C GLU A 229 -14.08 10.82 20.33
N ILE A 230 -13.56 9.58 20.24
CA ILE A 230 -12.25 9.21 20.78
C ILE A 230 -11.12 9.97 20.06
N ILE A 231 -11.14 9.99 18.72
CA ILE A 231 -10.15 10.71 17.92
C ILE A 231 -10.21 12.22 18.20
N GLU A 232 -11.41 12.78 18.36
CA GLU A 232 -11.61 14.18 18.69
C GLU A 232 -11.02 14.51 20.07
N LYS A 233 -11.26 13.67 21.09
CA LYS A 233 -10.68 13.80 22.44
C LYS A 233 -9.16 13.81 22.40
N GLU A 234 -8.55 12.88 21.65
CA GLU A 234 -7.10 12.83 21.48
C GLU A 234 -6.53 14.11 20.84
N HIS A 235 -7.19 14.66 19.82
CA HIS A 235 -6.76 15.89 19.16
C HIS A 235 -6.91 17.12 20.06
N LYS A 236 -7.98 17.20 20.85
CA LYS A 236 -8.18 18.27 21.84
C LYS A 236 -7.06 18.27 22.88
N VAL A 237 -6.76 17.10 23.46
CA VAL A 237 -5.69 16.95 24.46
C VAL A 237 -4.31 17.27 23.85
N ALA A 238 -4.02 16.78 22.64
CA ALA A 238 -2.77 17.09 21.95
C ALA A 238 -2.60 18.58 21.64
N TYR A 239 -3.69 19.26 21.23
CA TYR A 239 -3.70 20.71 21.03
C TYR A 239 -3.39 21.45 22.34
N TYR A 240 -4.05 21.08 23.45
CA TYR A 240 -3.81 21.70 24.75
C TYR A 240 -2.36 21.53 25.20
N LEU A 241 -1.82 20.31 25.12
CA LEU A 241 -0.42 20.03 25.48
C LEU A 241 0.57 20.79 24.60
N SER A 242 0.22 21.03 23.33
CA SER A 242 1.05 21.85 22.46
C SER A 242 1.01 23.31 22.89
N ARG A 243 -0.17 23.86 23.21
CA ARG A 243 -0.33 25.30 23.49
C ARG A 243 0.04 25.72 24.92
N PHE A 244 -0.24 24.88 25.92
CA PHE A 244 -0.18 25.23 27.35
C PHE A 244 0.68 24.29 28.20
N GLU A 245 1.26 23.25 27.59
CA GLU A 245 2.06 22.22 28.28
C GLU A 245 1.23 21.38 29.29
N HIS A 246 1.90 20.58 30.12
CA HIS A 246 1.26 19.65 31.04
C HIS A 246 1.09 20.20 32.47
N ASP A 247 1.89 21.19 32.86
CA ASP A 247 2.02 21.67 34.24
C ASP A 247 0.68 22.12 34.85
N LEU A 248 -0.22 22.68 34.03
CA LEU A 248 -1.54 23.15 34.49
C LEU A 248 -2.57 22.03 34.65
N LEU A 249 -2.36 20.87 34.03
CA LEU A 249 -3.18 19.67 34.22
C LEU A 249 -2.60 18.74 35.29
N PHE A 250 -1.28 18.74 35.43
CA PHE A 250 -0.51 17.76 36.19
C PHE A 250 0.70 18.42 36.87
N PRO A 251 0.51 19.38 37.79
CA PRO A 251 1.60 20.14 38.40
C PRO A 251 2.59 19.30 39.21
N GLN A 252 2.15 18.13 39.66
CA GLN A 252 2.94 17.18 40.45
C GLN A 252 3.77 16.20 39.60
N TYR A 253 3.58 16.18 38.28
CA TYR A 253 4.24 15.23 37.38
C TYR A 253 5.22 15.97 36.47
N ASN A 254 6.33 15.32 36.14
CA ASN A 254 7.17 15.79 35.04
C ASN A 254 6.54 15.43 33.68
N GLN A 255 7.09 15.98 32.60
CA GLN A 255 6.52 15.82 31.26
C GLN A 255 6.37 14.34 30.87
N SER A 256 7.35 13.49 31.14
CA SER A 256 7.26 12.06 30.80
C SER A 256 6.11 11.39 31.57
N GLN A 257 6.04 11.62 32.89
CA GLN A 257 5.00 11.06 33.75
C GLN A 257 3.59 11.54 33.37
N ALA A 258 3.44 12.82 33.01
CA ALA A 258 2.17 13.37 32.56
C ALA A 258 1.73 12.73 31.24
N PHE A 259 2.65 12.54 30.29
CA PHE A 259 2.34 11.88 29.02
C PHE A 259 1.95 10.42 29.20
N ASP A 260 2.63 9.68 30.08
CA ASP A 260 2.28 8.30 30.39
C ASP A 260 0.87 8.23 30.99
N LYS A 261 0.55 9.12 31.94
CA LYS A 261 -0.77 9.17 32.57
C LYS A 261 -1.88 9.52 31.57
N ILE A 262 -1.68 10.55 30.75
CA ILE A 262 -2.66 10.96 29.72
C ILE A 262 -2.87 9.84 28.69
N SER A 263 -1.78 9.20 28.25
CA SER A 263 -1.85 8.14 27.26
C SER A 263 -2.60 6.91 27.77
N ASN A 264 -2.42 6.56 29.06
CA ASN A 264 -3.18 5.51 29.72
C ASN A 264 -4.67 5.84 29.81
N ILE A 265 -5.03 7.09 30.12
CA ILE A 265 -6.44 7.54 30.19
C ILE A 265 -7.10 7.49 28.81
N LEU A 266 -6.38 7.93 27.77
CA LEU A 266 -6.87 7.95 26.40
C LEU A 266 -6.80 6.57 25.69
N GLY A 267 -6.16 5.58 26.29
CA GLY A 267 -5.98 4.25 25.68
C GLY A 267 -5.05 4.25 24.47
N ILE A 268 -4.11 5.20 24.38
CA ILE A 268 -3.17 5.34 23.24
C ILE A 268 -1.72 5.14 23.66
N LYS A 269 -0.83 4.91 22.68
CA LYS A 269 0.60 4.88 22.93
C LYS A 269 1.13 6.29 23.23
N VAL A 270 2.06 6.38 24.17
CA VAL A 270 2.74 7.64 24.56
C VAL A 270 3.37 8.35 23.36
N ASN A 271 4.01 7.60 22.46
CA ASN A 271 4.60 8.17 21.25
C ASN A 271 3.52 8.69 20.28
N THR A 272 2.33 8.10 20.24
CA THR A 272 1.20 8.62 19.44
C THR A 272 0.76 9.99 19.95
N LEU A 273 0.62 10.15 21.28
CA LEU A 273 0.29 11.44 21.88
C LEU A 273 1.37 12.49 21.63
N LYS A 274 2.64 12.12 21.78
CA LYS A 274 3.79 13.00 21.48
C LYS A 274 3.77 13.45 20.02
N ASN A 275 3.61 12.52 19.08
CA ASN A 275 3.54 12.83 17.65
C ASN A 275 2.36 13.76 17.33
N LYS A 276 1.18 13.53 17.92
CA LYS A 276 0.00 14.38 17.73
C LYS A 276 0.22 15.80 18.28
N ARG A 277 0.85 15.93 19.45
CA ARG A 277 1.25 17.24 19.97
C ARG A 277 2.24 17.93 19.02
N ASP A 278 3.25 17.20 18.56
CA ASP A 278 4.34 17.75 17.73
C ASP A 278 3.81 18.26 16.38
N LEU A 279 2.72 17.68 15.87
CA LEU A 279 2.02 18.20 14.68
C LEU A 279 1.38 19.58 14.92
N PHE A 280 0.90 19.87 16.13
CA PHE A 280 0.34 21.18 16.49
C PHE A 280 1.41 22.22 16.82
N ASP A 281 2.62 21.82 17.18
CA ASP A 281 3.68 22.73 17.66
C ASP A 281 4.00 23.87 16.67
N PRO A 282 4.21 23.64 15.36
CA PRO A 282 4.46 24.72 14.40
C PRO A 282 3.34 25.77 14.35
N PHE A 283 2.10 25.35 14.53
CA PHE A 283 0.91 26.20 14.45
C PHE A 283 0.65 26.94 15.76
N CYS A 284 0.88 26.28 16.91
CA CYS A 284 0.72 26.89 18.22
C CYS A 284 1.88 27.84 18.56
N ASN A 285 3.10 27.60 18.07
CA ASN A 285 4.30 28.41 18.36
C ASN A 285 4.14 29.92 18.08
N LYS A 286 3.22 30.31 17.19
CA LYS A 286 2.91 31.72 16.90
C LYS A 286 2.03 32.38 17.99
N ILE A 287 1.43 31.58 18.87
CA ILE A 287 0.30 31.95 19.73
C ILE A 287 0.46 31.39 21.16
N LYS A 288 1.56 30.69 21.46
CA LYS A 288 1.84 30.13 22.79
C LYS A 288 2.05 31.27 23.81
N PRO A 289 1.30 31.30 24.94
CA PRO A 289 1.55 32.23 26.03
C PRO A 289 2.70 31.79 26.94
N ARG A 290 3.09 30.51 26.92
CA ARG A 290 4.21 29.93 27.71
C ARG A 290 5.01 28.90 26.89
N GLY A 291 6.29 28.75 27.21
CA GLY A 291 7.17 27.70 26.67
C GLY A 291 8.23 28.18 25.66
N ARG A 292 9.31 27.40 25.50
CA ARG A 292 10.32 27.64 24.45
C ARG A 292 9.69 27.41 23.08
N LYS A 293 9.99 28.25 22.09
CA LYS A 293 9.63 27.99 20.69
C LYS A 293 10.25 26.66 20.25
N ARG A 294 9.45 25.59 20.20
CA ARG A 294 9.92 24.24 19.85
C ARG A 294 9.99 24.12 18.34
N ARG A 295 11.17 23.88 17.77
CA ARG A 295 11.26 23.48 16.35
C ARG A 295 10.83 22.02 16.26
N GLY A 296 9.57 21.78 15.90
CA GLY A 296 9.06 20.42 15.68
C GLY A 296 9.96 19.68 14.69
N TRP A 297 10.30 18.43 15.02
CA TRP A 297 11.03 17.54 14.12
C TRP A 297 10.01 17.04 13.09
N TRP A 298 10.25 17.33 11.80
CA TRP A 298 9.30 17.24 10.66
C TRP A 298 8.23 18.36 10.61
N GLN A 299 8.53 19.44 9.90
CA GLN A 299 7.53 20.44 9.54
C GLN A 299 6.67 19.91 8.38
N LYS A 300 5.50 19.34 8.69
CA LYS A 300 4.41 19.25 7.71
C LYS A 300 3.77 20.63 7.59
N ASP A 301 3.64 21.14 6.36
CA ASP A 301 3.04 22.46 6.10
C ASP A 301 1.52 22.51 6.35
N ARG A 302 0.89 21.38 6.68
CA ARG A 302 -0.56 21.25 6.83
C ARG A 302 -0.96 20.22 7.89
N LEU A 303 -1.94 20.59 8.74
CA LEU A 303 -2.66 19.68 9.64
C LEU A 303 -3.67 18.84 8.85
N SER A 304 -3.95 17.61 9.30
CA SER A 304 -5.12 16.86 8.79
C SER A 304 -6.42 17.62 9.06
N ASP A 305 -7.46 17.40 8.26
CA ASP A 305 -8.69 18.21 8.33
C ASP A 305 -9.34 18.21 9.73
N ASP A 306 -9.31 17.10 10.48
CA ASP A 306 -9.82 17.03 11.86
C ASP A 306 -9.01 17.87 12.85
N MET A 307 -7.68 17.82 12.73
CA MET A 307 -6.77 18.61 13.58
C MET A 307 -6.89 20.09 13.22
N GLN A 308 -7.10 20.42 11.94
CA GLN A 308 -7.36 21.78 11.49
C GLN A 308 -8.69 22.31 12.06
N ARG A 309 -9.73 21.47 12.12
CA ARG A 309 -11.02 21.81 12.75
C ARG A 309 -10.86 22.13 14.24
N ILE A 310 -10.12 21.29 14.97
CA ILE A 310 -9.80 21.56 16.39
C ILE A 310 -8.95 22.82 16.52
N PHE A 311 -7.92 22.99 15.70
CA PHE A 311 -7.09 24.18 15.72
C PHE A 311 -7.93 25.46 15.58
N ASN A 312 -8.79 25.52 14.55
CA ASN A 312 -9.64 26.68 14.28
C ASN A 312 -10.65 26.93 15.41
N ARG A 313 -11.23 25.87 15.98
CA ARG A 313 -12.22 25.97 17.06
C ARG A 313 -11.63 26.48 18.37
N TYR A 314 -10.41 26.10 18.69
CA TYR A 314 -9.76 26.43 19.97
C TYR A 314 -8.84 27.65 19.88
N LEU A 315 -8.55 28.13 18.66
CA LEU A 315 -7.65 29.25 18.39
C LEU A 315 -7.96 30.48 19.25
N HIS A 316 -9.25 30.81 19.38
CA HIS A 316 -9.74 32.02 20.02
C HIS A 316 -10.25 31.80 21.46
N LYS A 317 -10.25 30.55 21.94
CA LYS A 317 -10.65 30.23 23.31
C LYS A 317 -9.54 30.56 24.30
N ASP A 318 -9.93 30.93 25.52
CA ASP A 318 -8.99 31.18 26.61
C ASP A 318 -8.47 29.86 27.22
N GLU A 319 -7.37 29.94 27.98
CA GLU A 319 -6.73 28.73 28.54
C GLU A 319 -7.63 28.00 29.54
N VAL A 320 -8.43 28.73 30.32
CA VAL A 320 -9.27 28.18 31.39
C VAL A 320 -10.41 27.37 30.79
N GLU A 321 -11.09 27.92 29.78
CA GLU A 321 -12.17 27.27 29.05
C GLU A 321 -11.70 25.95 28.43
N ILE A 322 -10.52 25.97 27.80
CA ILE A 322 -9.97 24.76 27.18
C ILE A 322 -9.56 23.76 28.27
N ARG A 323 -8.91 24.21 29.35
CA ARG A 323 -8.44 23.31 30.42
C ARG A 323 -9.58 22.57 31.08
N GLU A 324 -10.69 23.23 31.38
CA GLU A 324 -11.86 22.57 31.98
C GLU A 324 -12.42 21.48 31.07
N GLU A 325 -12.52 21.75 29.76
CA GLU A 325 -12.92 20.74 28.78
C GLU A 325 -11.92 19.57 28.71
N ILE A 326 -10.61 19.82 28.82
CA ILE A 326 -9.60 18.75 28.86
C ILE A 326 -9.66 17.95 30.17
N LYS A 327 -9.94 18.58 31.31
CA LYS A 327 -10.12 17.87 32.59
C LYS A 327 -11.31 16.92 32.53
N GLU A 328 -12.42 17.34 31.92
CA GLU A 328 -13.58 16.48 31.68
C GLU A 328 -13.20 15.27 30.83
N ILE A 329 -12.47 15.48 29.73
CA ILE A 329 -11.98 14.40 28.86
C ILE A 329 -11.09 13.42 29.62
N LEU A 330 -10.24 13.92 30.52
CA LEU A 330 -9.28 13.12 31.28
C LEU A 330 -9.84 12.60 32.62
N ASN A 331 -11.13 12.84 32.93
CA ASN A 331 -11.76 12.53 34.21
C ASN A 331 -10.96 13.03 35.43
N LEU A 332 -10.35 14.21 35.31
CA LEU A 332 -9.62 14.86 36.41
C LEU A 332 -10.64 15.62 37.25
N LYS A 333 -10.99 15.08 38.42
CA LYS A 333 -11.78 15.82 39.42
C LYS A 333 -10.90 16.90 40.07
N GLU A 334 -11.51 18.03 40.42
CA GLU A 334 -10.87 19.09 41.21
C GLU A 334 -10.33 18.58 42.55
#